data_AF-A0A2I0WSV8-F1
#
_entry.id   AF-A0A2I0WSV8-F1
#
_cell.length_a   1.000
_cell.length_b   1.000
_cell.length_c   1.000
_cell.angle_alpha   90.00
_cell.angle_beta   90.00
_cell.angle_gamma   90.00
#
_symmetry.space_group_name_H-M   'P 1'
#
loop_
_entity.id
_entity.type
_entity.pdbx_description
1 polymer ?
#
loop_
_entity_poly.entity_id
_entity_poly.type
_entity_poly.pdbx_seq_one_letter_code
_entity_poly.pdbx_strand_id
1 'polypeptide(L)' 'MPLSIFKRLDIGEVQPTSFTLELVDKSFTYPRGVTEDMLIKVNKFIFPVDFIVLNIEEDKEIHLILGSSFLATRKAMINA' A
#
# COMPACT_ATOMS: atom_id res chain seq x y z
N MET A 1 -1.49 -2.85 -1.48
CA MET A 1 -2.96 -2.75 -1.30
C MET A 1 -3.65 -3.61 -2.35
N PRO A 2 -4.61 -4.47 -1.98
CA PRO A 2 -5.44 -5.21 -2.93
C PRO A 2 -6.25 -4.29 -3.86
N LEU A 3 -6.36 -4.66 -5.13
CA LEU A 3 -7.11 -3.91 -6.15
C LEU A 3 -8.59 -3.76 -5.79
N SER A 4 -9.20 -4.77 -5.18
CA SER A 4 -10.59 -4.74 -4.75
C SER A 4 -10.84 -3.70 -3.65
N ILE A 5 -9.91 -3.52 -2.70
CA ILE A 5 -9.99 -2.45 -1.69
C ILE A 5 -9.87 -1.09 -2.36
N PHE A 6 -8.90 -0.91 -3.26
CA PHE A 6 -8.77 0.33 -4.02
C PHE A 6 -10.06 0.70 -4.75
N LYS A 7 -10.68 -0.27 -5.44
CA LYS A 7 -11.98 -0.08 -6.11
C LYS A 7 -13.12 0.29 -5.16
N ARG A 8 -13.16 -0.30 -3.96
CA ARG A 8 -14.18 0.01 -2.94
C ARG A 8 -14.04 1.41 -2.34
N LEU A 9 -12.81 1.93 -2.30
CA LEU A 9 -12.54 3.28 -1.80
C LEU A 9 -12.93 4.38 -2.80
N ASP A 10 -13.19 4.03 -4.07
CA ASP A 10 -13.64 4.93 -5.14
C ASP A 10 -12.81 6.23 -5.25
N ILE A 11 -11.50 6.06 -5.16
CA ILE A 11 -10.49 7.11 -5.00
C ILE A 11 -9.88 7.56 -6.34
N GLY A 12 -10.46 7.11 -7.46
CA GLY A 12 -10.02 7.42 -8.81
C GLY A 12 -9.27 6.28 -9.49
N GLU A 13 -8.37 6.61 -10.40
CA GLU A 13 -7.63 5.64 -11.21
C GLU A 13 -6.24 5.36 -10.62
N VAL A 14 -5.82 4.09 -10.70
CA VAL A 14 -4.45 3.68 -10.36
C VAL A 14 -3.51 4.14 -11.48
N GLN A 15 -2.42 4.82 -11.14
CA GLN A 15 -1.38 5.18 -12.11
C GLN A 15 -0.57 3.93 -12.50
N PRO A 16 -0.59 3.51 -13.78
CA PRO A 16 0.15 2.32 -14.20
C PRO A 16 1.64 2.45 -13.91
N THR A 17 2.28 1.33 -13.56
CA THR A 17 3.73 1.28 -13.35
C THR A 17 4.35 0.09 -14.06
N SER A 18 5.64 0.17 -14.38
CA SER A 18 6.38 -0.84 -15.13
C SER A 18 7.35 -1.66 -14.28
N PHE A 19 7.50 -1.36 -12.99
CA PHE A 19 8.37 -2.13 -12.12
C PHE A 19 7.71 -3.45 -11.66
N THR A 20 8.55 -4.41 -11.27
CA THR A 20 8.12 -5.68 -10.67
C THR A 20 8.51 -5.69 -9.20
N LEU A 21 7.73 -6.36 -8.36
CA LEU A 21 8.08 -6.58 -6.95
C LEU A 21 8.51 -8.03 -6.76
N GLU A 22 9.64 -8.22 -6.07
CA GLU A 22 10.05 -9.52 -5.55
C GLU A 22 9.55 -9.65 -4.10
N LEU A 23 8.84 -10.73 -3.82
CA LEU A 23 8.29 -11.04 -2.51
C LEU A 23 9.29 -11.87 -1.67
N VAL A 24 9.00 -12.05 -0.38
CA VAL A 24 9.87 -12.79 0.55
C VAL A 24 10.06 -14.26 0.13
N ASP A 25 9.06 -14.83 -0.53
CA ASP A 25 9.11 -16.18 -1.10
C ASP A 25 9.84 -16.25 -2.46
N LYS A 26 10.45 -15.14 -2.90
CA LYS A 26 11.13 -14.97 -4.20
C LYS A 26 10.19 -15.06 -5.39
N SER A 27 8.87 -15.02 -5.16
CA SER A 27 7.92 -14.85 -6.25
C SER A 27 7.94 -13.40 -6.75
N PHE A 28 7.67 -13.23 -8.04
CA PHE A 28 7.54 -11.91 -8.64
C PHE A 28 6.06 -11.57 -8.84
N THR A 29 5.67 -10.35 -8.49
CA THR A 29 4.34 -9.82 -8.78
C THR A 29 4.43 -8.54 -9.57
N TYR A 30 3.50 -8.36 -10.50
CA TYR A 30 3.33 -7.17 -11.30
C TYR A 30 2.24 -6.30 -10.68
N PRO A 31 2.58 -5.12 -10.16
CA PRO A 31 1.58 -4.20 -9.68
C PRO A 31 0.63 -3.76 -10.79
N ARG A 32 -0.62 -3.52 -10.41
CA ARG A 32 -1.55 -2.80 -11.29
C ARG A 32 -1.12 -1.35 -11.47
N GLY A 33 -0.45 -0.80 -10.46
CA GLY A 33 0.13 0.52 -10.47
C GLY A 33 0.36 1.07 -9.08
N VAL A 34 0.57 2.38 -9.00
CA VAL A 34 0.76 3.13 -7.76
C VAL A 34 -0.36 4.16 -7.58
N THR A 35 -0.63 4.50 -6.34
CA THR A 35 -1.49 5.62 -5.96
C THR A 35 -0.74 6.45 -4.95
N GLU A 36 -0.57 7.73 -5.24
CA GLU A 36 0.22 8.66 -4.45
C GLU A 36 -0.69 9.52 -3.58
N ASP A 37 -0.13 10.05 -2.48
CA ASP A 37 -0.77 11.03 -1.61
C ASP A 37 -2.12 10.61 -0.99
N MET A 38 -2.36 9.30 -0.83
CA MET A 38 -3.55 8.82 -0.14
C MET A 38 -3.49 9.19 1.34
N LEU A 39 -4.48 9.95 1.81
CA LEU A 39 -4.59 10.33 3.21
C LEU A 39 -5.14 9.17 4.06
N ILE A 40 -4.27 8.56 4.87
CA ILE A 40 -4.67 7.56 5.85
C ILE A 40 -4.74 8.17 7.25
N LYS A 41 -5.76 7.77 8.00
CA LYS A 41 -5.89 8.12 9.41
C LYS A 41 -5.31 7.01 10.28
N VAL A 42 -4.26 7.33 11.04
CA VAL A 42 -3.66 6.44 12.05
C VAL A 42 -3.91 7.07 13.41
N ASN A 43 -4.83 6.47 14.18
CA ASN A 43 -5.33 7.03 15.44
C ASN A 43 -5.86 8.47 15.25
N LYS A 44 -5.18 9.48 15.79
CA LYS A 44 -5.55 10.91 15.68
C LYS A 44 -4.84 11.66 14.57
N PHE A 45 -3.92 11.02 13.87
CA PHE A 45 -3.09 11.65 12.84
C PHE A 45 -3.55 11.26 11.44
N ILE A 46 -3.35 12.16 10.48
CA ILE A 46 -3.61 11.93 9.07
C ILE A 46 -2.28 12.10 8.33
N PHE A 47 -1.93 11.13 7.49
CA PHE A 47 -0.70 11.16 6.72
C PHE A 47 -0.98 10.86 5.25
N PRO A 48 -0.39 11.60 4.30
CA PRO A 48 -0.27 11.12 2.94
C PRO A 48 0.66 9.91 2.89
N VAL A 49 0.24 8.89 2.14
CA VAL A 49 0.92 7.62 1.93
C VAL A 49 0.72 7.18 0.49
N ASP A 50 1.81 6.71 -0.10
CA ASP A 50 1.78 6.10 -1.42
C ASP A 50 1.58 4.58 -1.27
N PHE A 51 0.68 4.01 -2.06
CA PHE A 51 0.42 2.57 -2.08
C PHE A 51 0.69 1.97 -3.45
N ILE A 52 1.28 0.78 -3.42
CA ILE A 52 1.34 -0.10 -4.57
C ILE A 52 0.06 -0.93 -4.61
N VAL A 53 -0.65 -0.88 -5.73
CA VAL A 53 -1.91 -1.63 -5.96
C VAL A 53 -1.59 -2.95 -6.63
N LEU A 54 -2.00 -4.06 -6.02
CA LEU A 54 -1.73 -5.42 -6.47
C LEU A 54 -3.04 -6.16 -6.77
N ASN A 55 -3.02 -7.03 -7.78
CA ASN A 55 -4.13 -7.94 -8.06
C ASN A 55 -4.00 -9.22 -7.22
N ILE A 56 -4.24 -9.10 -5.92
CA ILE A 56 -4.19 -10.18 -4.93
C ILE A 56 -5.57 -10.37 -4.30
N GLU A 57 -5.83 -11.56 -3.77
CA GLU A 57 -7.05 -11.83 -3.00
C GLU A 57 -7.06 -11.01 -1.70
N GLU A 58 -8.25 -10.57 -1.28
CA GLU A 58 -8.43 -10.03 0.07
C GLU A 58 -8.40 -11.21 1.04
N ASP A 59 -7.40 -11.25 1.92
CA ASP A 59 -7.48 -12.12 3.09
C ASP A 59 -8.54 -11.57 4.07
N LYS A 60 -9.09 -12.43 4.93
CA LYS A 60 -10.06 -12.07 5.97
C LYS A 60 -9.56 -10.95 6.87
N GLU A 61 -8.23 -10.83 7.00
CA GLU A 61 -7.55 -9.69 7.57
C GLU A 61 -6.95 -8.81 6.47
N ILE A 62 -7.37 -7.55 6.40
CA ILE A 62 -6.77 -6.58 5.49
C ILE A 62 -5.39 -6.21 6.04
N HIS A 63 -4.33 -6.79 5.48
CA HIS A 63 -2.97 -6.40 5.80
C HIS A 63 -2.54 -5.19 4.96
N LEU A 64 -2.60 -3.99 5.56
CA LEU A 64 -1.99 -2.80 4.99
C LEU A 64 -0.50 -2.78 5.35
N ILE A 65 0.38 -2.95 4.37
CA ILE A 65 1.83 -2.90 4.59
C ILE A 65 2.31 -1.46 4.46
N LEU A 66 2.84 -0.92 5.55
CA LEU A 66 3.54 0.37 5.54
C LEU A 66 5.03 0.13 5.32
N GLY A 67 5.55 0.62 4.20
CA GLY A 67 6.97 0.46 3.87
C GLY A 67 7.89 1.18 4.84
N SER A 68 9.14 0.71 4.94
CA SER A 68 10.18 1.31 5.79
C SER A 68 10.40 2.79 5.49
N SER A 69 10.28 3.21 4.23
CA SER A 69 10.38 4.62 3.84
C SER A 69 9.31 5.48 4.50
N PHE A 70 8.07 5.00 4.59
CA PHE A 70 7.00 5.72 5.30
C PHE A 70 7.32 5.85 6.79
N LEU A 71 7.71 4.74 7.42
CA LEU A 71 8.06 4.71 8.84
C LEU A 71 9.24 5.65 9.15
N ALA A 72 10.26 5.66 8.29
CA ALA A 72 11.42 6.54 8.42
C ALA A 72 11.03 8.03 8.28
N THR A 73 10.27 8.39 7.24
CA THR A 73 9.79 9.76 7.02
C THR A 73 8.95 10.27 8.20
N ARG A 74 8.14 9.40 8.81
CA ARG A 74 7.31 9.75 9.96
C ARG A 74 8.01 9.61 11.31
N LYS A 75 9.29 9.20 11.33
CA LYS A 75 10.04 8.90 12.55
C LYS A 75 9.26 7.95 13.47
N ALA A 76 8.61 6.95 12.87
CA ALA A 76 7.80 5.99 13.59
C ALA A 76 8.70 5.20 14.56
N MET A 77 8.23 5.08 15.80
CA MET A 77 8.87 4.22 16.80
C MET A 77 8.09 2.91 16.87
N ILE A 78 8.78 1.80 16.62
CA ILE A 78 8.22 0.46 16.80
C ILE A 78 8.54 0.06 18.24
N ASN A 79 7.51 -0.07 19.08
CA ASN A 79 7.64 -0.60 20.43
C ASN A 79 7.07 -2.03 20.44
N ALA A 80 7.86 -2.99 20.89
CA ALA A 80 7.52 -4.42 20.90
C ALA A 80 6.80 -4.83 22.18
#